data_AF-A0A2B7YYH5-F1
#
_entry.id   AF-A0A2B7YYH5-F1
#
_cell.length_a   1.000
_cell.length_b   1.000
_cell.length_c   1.000
_cell.angle_alpha   90.00
_cell.angle_beta   90.00
_cell.angle_gamma   90.00
#
_symmetry.space_group_name_H-M   'P 1'
#
loop_
_entity.id
_entity.type
_entity.pdbx_description
1 polymer ?
#
loop_
_entity_poly.entity_id
_entity_poly.type
_entity_poly.pdbx_seq_one_letter_code
_entity_poly.pdbx_strand_id
1 'polypeptide(L)'
;MKKIFFIALIMFNIFTLLEAHPFPTDEKLYEYCDKIDSKLQKELKNFPNELTKDEKNDLKKETVSEDPTIVTFKKGEYLYVYSKNLKDLQGIYKVNSKGEPDGAYKEFLSKNKFTVGYHGKNGFEGYLRQYEDGKLIGICSAYAGKLEGIRKIYYPNGKLREEFRYFDGLENGKGTLYHKNGKIGAIQNFKDGVLHGELIEYYENGNIKIKGFFKDGKENGVFEEYDINGKLTRKVTYKEGTWTNISE
;
A
#
# COMPACT_ATOMS: atom_id res chain seq x y z
N MET A 1 8.81 0.42 35.06
CA MET A 1 7.63 0.83 34.26
C MET A 1 8.13 1.39 32.94
N LYS A 2 8.19 0.58 31.88
CA LYS A 2 8.52 1.03 30.52
C LYS A 2 7.21 1.04 29.73
N LYS A 3 6.65 2.23 29.52
CA LYS A 3 5.51 2.46 28.63
C LYS A 3 6.07 2.50 27.21
N ILE A 4 5.75 1.51 26.39
CA ILE A 4 5.98 1.56 24.94
C ILE A 4 4.62 1.89 24.34
N PHE A 5 4.52 3.10 23.78
CA PHE A 5 3.31 3.60 23.14
C PHE A 5 3.06 2.83 21.84
N PHE A 6 1.92 2.14 21.73
CA PHE A 6 1.28 1.87 20.45
C PHE A 6 0.40 3.08 20.12
N ILE A 7 0.78 3.86 19.10
CA ILE A 7 -0.05 4.96 18.63
C ILE A 7 -1.03 4.42 17.60
N ALA A 8 -2.27 4.27 18.03
CA ALA A 8 -3.44 4.48 17.19
C ALA A 8 -4.28 5.57 17.86
N LEU A 9 -4.09 6.83 17.47
CA LEU A 9 -5.14 7.85 17.61
C LEU A 9 -4.90 9.03 16.65
N ILE A 10 -6.00 9.37 15.98
CA ILE A 10 -6.23 10.46 15.04
C ILE A 10 -6.21 11.82 15.76
N MET A 11 -5.58 12.81 15.10
CA MET A 11 -5.71 14.28 15.21
C MET A 11 -5.15 15.00 16.45
N PHE A 12 -4.09 15.79 16.25
CA PHE A 12 -4.13 17.24 16.46
C PHE A 12 -3.04 17.92 15.60
N ASN A 13 -3.48 18.82 14.73
CA ASN A 13 -2.66 19.77 13.98
C ASN A 13 -1.89 20.67 14.96
N ILE A 14 -0.65 21.03 14.62
CA ILE A 14 -0.06 22.39 14.60
C ILE A 14 1.47 22.27 14.65
N PHE A 15 2.12 23.06 13.79
CA PHE A 15 3.55 23.17 13.45
C PHE A 15 4.06 22.22 12.37
N THR A 16 3.74 22.54 11.11
CA THR A 16 4.66 22.25 10.02
C THR A 16 5.34 23.57 9.62
N LEU A 17 6.56 23.79 10.12
CA LEU A 17 7.56 24.29 9.19
C LEU A 17 7.52 23.27 8.04
N LEU A 18 7.24 23.73 6.83
CA LEU A 18 7.17 22.89 5.65
C LEU A 18 8.60 22.40 5.35
N GLU A 19 9.10 21.43 6.13
CA GLU A 19 10.29 20.71 5.74
C GLU A 19 9.96 20.08 4.39
N ALA A 20 10.70 20.50 3.37
CA ALA A 20 10.52 19.95 2.03
C ALA A 20 10.59 18.43 2.13
N HIS A 21 9.68 17.75 1.42
CA HIS A 21 9.69 16.30 1.36
C HIS A 21 11.11 15.82 1.02
N PRO A 22 11.67 14.82 1.73
CA PRO A 22 13.09 14.50 1.65
C PRO A 22 13.54 14.02 0.28
N PHE A 23 12.59 13.64 -0.58
CA PHE A 23 12.83 13.28 -1.96
C PHE A 23 12.23 14.34 -2.88
N PRO A 24 13.06 15.17 -3.54
CA PRO A 24 12.58 16.19 -4.47
C PRO A 24 12.10 15.60 -5.81
N THR A 25 12.47 14.35 -6.12
CA THR A 25 12.08 13.63 -7.34
C THR A 25 11.86 12.15 -7.04
N ASP A 26 11.08 11.48 -7.88
CA ASP A 26 10.90 10.03 -7.86
C ASP A 26 12.24 9.27 -7.97
N GLU A 27 13.18 9.80 -8.77
CA GLU A 27 14.52 9.21 -8.91
C GLU A 27 15.25 9.14 -7.57
N LYS A 28 15.18 10.21 -6.76
CA LYS A 28 15.80 10.24 -5.43
C LYS A 28 15.11 9.34 -4.43
N LEU A 29 13.78 9.19 -4.54
CA LEU A 29 13.05 8.18 -3.78
C LEU A 29 13.53 6.77 -4.14
N TYR A 30 13.62 6.44 -5.43
CA TYR A 30 14.01 5.09 -5.86
C TYR A 30 15.48 4.77 -5.57
N GLU A 31 16.40 5.73 -5.71
CA GLU A 31 17.79 5.57 -5.24
C GLU A 31 17.87 5.22 -3.74
N TYR A 32 17.00 5.82 -2.94
CA TYR A 32 16.89 5.49 -1.51
C TYR A 32 16.31 4.08 -1.32
N CYS A 33 15.22 3.74 -2.01
CA CYS A 33 14.60 2.42 -1.94
C CYS A 33 15.57 1.30 -2.37
N ASP A 34 16.40 1.49 -3.39
CA ASP A 34 17.42 0.52 -3.84
C ASP A 34 18.49 0.25 -2.78
N LYS A 35 18.88 1.28 -2.01
CA LYS A 35 19.81 1.13 -0.88
C LYS A 35 19.19 0.32 0.24
N ILE A 36 17.93 0.58 0.56
CA ILE A 36 17.19 -0.20 1.56
C ILE A 36 17.00 -1.63 1.08
N ASP A 37 16.67 -1.83 -0.19
CA ASP A 37 16.50 -3.17 -0.76
C ASP A 37 17.79 -3.98 -0.69
N SER A 38 18.94 -3.35 -0.95
CA SER A 38 20.25 -4.00 -0.80
C SER A 38 20.52 -4.49 0.64
N LYS A 39 20.00 -3.80 1.66
CA LYS A 39 20.05 -4.26 3.06
C LYS A 39 19.06 -5.40 3.29
N LEU A 40 17.81 -5.21 2.86
CA LEU A 40 16.74 -6.18 2.95
C LEU A 40 17.16 -7.54 2.37
N GLN A 41 17.69 -7.56 1.14
CA GLN A 41 18.13 -8.81 0.49
C GLN A 41 19.25 -9.51 1.25
N LYS A 42 20.13 -8.78 1.95
CA LYS A 42 21.19 -9.40 2.78
C LYS A 42 20.59 -10.08 4.00
N GLU A 43 19.65 -9.43 4.68
CA GLU A 43 18.99 -9.97 5.87
C GLU A 43 18.06 -11.13 5.52
N LEU A 44 17.40 -11.08 4.36
CA LEU A 44 16.50 -12.13 3.91
C LEU A 44 17.20 -13.48 3.66
N LYS A 45 18.52 -13.50 3.41
CA LYS A 45 19.29 -14.75 3.21
C LYS A 45 19.26 -15.68 4.41
N ASN A 46 19.19 -15.12 5.61
CA ASN A 46 19.19 -15.87 6.88
C ASN A 46 17.91 -15.60 7.70
N PHE A 47 16.83 -15.22 7.02
CA PHE A 47 15.58 -14.89 7.70
C PHE A 47 14.94 -16.14 8.30
N PRO A 48 14.50 -16.10 9.56
CA PRO A 48 13.98 -17.29 10.22
C PRO A 48 12.62 -17.72 9.68
N ASN A 49 12.31 -18.99 9.88
CA ASN A 49 10.98 -19.56 9.68
C ASN A 49 10.13 -19.39 10.94
N GLU A 50 8.87 -19.81 10.88
CA GLU A 50 7.99 -19.84 12.05
C GLU A 50 8.56 -20.68 13.21
N LEU A 51 8.17 -20.33 14.45
CA LEU A 51 8.55 -21.08 15.64
C LEU A 51 7.87 -22.45 15.66
N THR A 52 8.63 -23.47 16.08
CA THR A 52 8.07 -24.79 16.36
C THR A 52 7.15 -24.75 17.59
N LYS A 53 6.39 -25.83 17.80
CA LYS A 53 5.52 -25.94 19.00
C LYS A 53 6.34 -25.90 20.29
N ASP A 54 7.48 -26.59 20.31
CA ASP A 54 8.34 -26.67 21.50
C ASP A 54 8.96 -25.30 21.79
N GLU A 55 9.42 -24.59 20.75
CA GLU A 55 9.94 -23.23 20.91
C GLU A 55 8.91 -22.26 21.48
N LYS A 56 7.64 -22.35 21.07
CA LYS A 56 6.56 -21.52 21.64
C LYS A 56 6.28 -21.84 23.11
N ASN A 57 6.50 -23.08 23.54
CA ASN A 57 6.30 -23.49 24.94
C ASN A 57 7.45 -23.03 25.83
N ASP A 58 8.68 -23.02 25.30
CA ASP A 58 9.88 -22.66 26.03
C ASP A 58 10.10 -21.14 26.10
N LEU A 59 9.62 -20.40 25.11
CA LEU A 59 9.80 -18.95 25.04
C LEU A 59 8.79 -18.19 25.91
N LYS A 60 9.29 -17.17 26.60
CA LYS A 60 8.44 -16.20 27.29
C LYS A 60 7.73 -15.30 26.28
N LYS A 61 6.46 -15.02 26.56
CA LYS A 61 5.68 -14.03 25.81
C LYS A 61 6.22 -12.63 26.11
N GLU A 62 6.35 -11.83 25.06
CA GLU A 62 6.68 -10.42 25.14
C GLU A 62 5.40 -9.59 25.05
N THR A 63 5.23 -8.64 25.96
CA THR A 63 4.19 -7.62 25.85
C THR A 63 4.71 -6.48 25.00
N VAL A 64 4.58 -6.63 23.67
CA VAL A 64 4.98 -5.59 22.71
C VAL A 64 3.79 -4.72 22.30
N SER A 65 2.58 -5.28 22.29
CA SER A 65 1.33 -4.61 21.90
C SER A 65 0.26 -4.81 22.97
N GLU A 66 -0.62 -3.81 23.12
CA GLU A 66 -1.83 -3.90 23.94
C GLU A 66 -2.97 -4.61 23.21
N ASP A 67 -2.80 -4.93 21.92
CA ASP A 67 -3.79 -5.66 21.13
C ASP A 67 -4.01 -7.06 21.72
N PRO A 68 -5.20 -7.33 22.30
CA PRO A 68 -5.48 -8.60 22.96
C PRO A 68 -5.69 -9.76 21.97
N THR A 69 -5.65 -9.49 20.65
CA THR A 69 -5.84 -10.47 19.58
C THR A 69 -4.55 -11.14 19.12
N ILE A 70 -3.39 -10.67 19.61
CA ILE A 70 -2.09 -11.20 19.24
C ILE A 70 -1.24 -11.63 20.44
N VAL A 71 -0.27 -12.51 20.19
CA VAL A 71 0.75 -12.93 21.15
C VAL A 71 2.11 -12.81 20.47
N THR A 72 3.05 -12.16 21.16
CA THR A 72 4.40 -11.96 20.63
C THR A 72 5.42 -12.80 21.40
N PHE A 73 6.36 -13.40 20.68
CA PHE A 73 7.53 -14.09 21.24
C PHE A 73 8.80 -13.43 20.71
N LYS A 74 9.87 -13.40 21.52
CA LYS A 74 11.19 -13.00 21.08
C LYS A 74 12.13 -14.19 21.06
N LYS A 75 12.83 -14.40 19.94
CA LYS A 75 13.90 -15.39 19.81
C LYS A 75 15.08 -14.76 19.08
N GLY A 76 16.19 -14.57 19.80
CA GLY A 76 17.35 -13.86 19.28
C GLY A 76 17.00 -12.42 18.91
N GLU A 77 17.34 -12.03 17.69
CA GLU A 77 17.10 -10.70 17.11
C GLU A 77 15.75 -10.59 16.38
N TYR A 78 14.79 -11.50 16.63
CA TYR A 78 13.49 -11.50 15.96
C TYR A 78 12.32 -11.54 16.95
N LEU A 79 11.28 -10.79 16.61
CA LEU A 79 9.94 -10.91 17.18
C LEU A 79 9.05 -11.74 16.26
N TYR A 80 8.23 -12.60 16.85
CA TYR A 80 7.26 -13.47 16.18
C TYR A 80 5.89 -13.13 16.71
N VAL A 81 5.00 -12.68 15.84
CA VAL A 81 3.64 -12.26 16.17
C VAL A 81 2.68 -13.33 15.69
N TYR A 82 1.91 -13.90 16.62
CA TYR A 82 0.88 -14.90 16.34
C TYR A 82 -0.50 -14.38 16.71
N SER A 83 -1.54 -14.94 16.10
CA SER A 83 -2.90 -14.80 16.60
C SER A 83 -3.03 -15.32 18.04
N LYS A 84 -4.03 -14.83 18.80
CA LYS A 84 -4.24 -15.17 20.22
C LYS A 84 -4.27 -16.67 20.50
N ASN A 85 -4.81 -17.45 19.55
CA ASN A 85 -4.91 -18.91 19.65
C ASN A 85 -3.62 -19.65 19.25
N LEU A 86 -2.56 -18.92 18.90
CA LEU A 86 -1.24 -19.39 18.50
C LEU A 86 -1.18 -20.21 17.20
N LYS A 87 -2.27 -20.22 16.42
CA LYS A 87 -2.38 -20.99 15.17
C LYS A 87 -1.77 -20.26 13.99
N ASP A 88 -1.98 -18.96 13.89
CA ASP A 88 -1.64 -18.18 12.70
C ASP A 88 -0.44 -17.30 13.01
N LEU A 89 0.67 -17.51 12.30
CA LEU A 89 1.77 -16.55 12.28
C LEU A 89 1.30 -15.34 11.49
N GLN A 90 1.36 -14.16 12.11
CA GLN A 90 0.97 -12.88 11.51
C GLN A 90 2.19 -12.03 11.14
N GLY A 91 3.33 -12.22 11.80
CA GLY A 91 4.53 -11.48 11.43
C GLY A 91 5.82 -11.99 12.06
N ILE A 92 6.93 -11.72 11.38
CA ILE A 92 8.29 -11.89 11.89
C ILE A 92 9.02 -10.58 11.62
N TYR A 93 9.61 -9.99 12.65
CA TYR A 93 10.28 -8.69 12.57
C TYR A 93 11.69 -8.79 13.15
N LYS A 94 12.71 -8.38 12.38
CA LYS A 94 14.04 -8.13 12.94
C LYS A 94 13.96 -6.94 13.90
N VAL A 95 14.64 -7.03 15.03
CA VAL A 95 14.66 -5.98 16.04
C VAL A 95 16.06 -5.55 16.44
N ASN A 96 16.18 -4.29 16.82
CA ASN A 96 17.40 -3.75 17.40
C ASN A 96 17.64 -4.23 18.85
N SER A 97 18.71 -3.75 19.48
CA SER A 97 19.07 -4.07 20.87
C SER A 97 18.02 -3.66 21.92
N LYS A 98 17.14 -2.72 21.59
CA LYS A 98 16.01 -2.30 22.43
C LYS A 98 14.77 -3.17 22.25
N GLY A 99 14.76 -4.06 21.26
CA GLY A 99 13.60 -4.88 20.91
C GLY A 99 12.59 -4.17 20.03
N GLU A 100 12.95 -3.05 19.42
CA GLU A 100 12.10 -2.30 18.48
C GLU A 100 12.34 -2.81 17.05
N PRO A 101 11.31 -2.90 16.19
CA PRO A 101 11.48 -3.25 14.78
C PRO A 101 12.49 -2.35 14.08
N ASP A 102 13.53 -2.98 13.52
CA ASP A 102 14.63 -2.33 12.82
C ASP A 102 15.31 -3.40 11.95
N GLY A 103 15.00 -3.39 10.66
CA GLY A 103 15.42 -4.39 9.70
C GLY A 103 14.29 -5.09 8.96
N ALA A 104 14.64 -6.20 8.31
CA ALA A 104 13.75 -7.01 7.50
C ALA A 104 12.56 -7.53 8.32
N TYR A 105 11.41 -7.59 7.65
CA TYR A 105 10.22 -8.22 8.21
C TYR A 105 9.43 -9.01 7.15
N LYS A 106 8.60 -9.92 7.64
CA LYS A 106 7.53 -10.57 6.87
C LYS A 106 6.24 -10.48 7.63
N GLU A 107 5.19 -9.97 6.99
CA GLU A 107 3.84 -9.88 7.54
C GLU A 107 2.90 -10.79 6.76
N PHE A 108 2.20 -11.68 7.45
CA PHE A 108 1.38 -12.73 6.85
C PHE A 108 -0.09 -12.37 6.99
N LEU A 109 -0.77 -12.19 5.86
CA LEU A 109 -2.22 -12.08 5.81
C LEU A 109 -2.88 -13.47 5.81
N SER A 110 -2.20 -14.44 5.19
CA SER A 110 -2.54 -15.87 5.21
C SER A 110 -1.26 -16.69 5.01
N LYS A 111 -1.38 -18.02 5.08
CA LYS A 111 -0.24 -18.93 4.86
C LYS A 111 0.48 -18.72 3.53
N ASN A 112 -0.26 -18.38 2.47
CA ASN A 112 0.27 -18.20 1.12
C ASN A 112 0.41 -16.73 0.72
N LYS A 113 -0.05 -15.77 1.54
CA LYS A 113 -0.04 -14.34 1.22
C LYS A 113 0.65 -13.51 2.29
N PHE A 114 1.73 -12.84 1.91
CA PHE A 114 2.54 -12.06 2.83
C PHE A 114 3.19 -10.84 2.17
N THR A 115 3.52 -9.85 3.00
CA THR A 115 4.32 -8.68 2.64
C THR A 115 5.73 -8.85 3.18
N VAL A 116 6.72 -8.41 2.42
CA VAL A 116 8.12 -8.30 2.85
C VAL A 116 8.54 -6.85 2.71
N GLY A 117 9.23 -6.33 3.72
CA GLY A 117 9.75 -4.97 3.71
C GLY A 117 10.86 -4.77 4.73
N TYR A 118 11.22 -3.52 4.98
CA TYR A 118 12.26 -3.13 5.91
C TYR A 118 11.71 -2.07 6.88
N HIS A 119 11.94 -2.24 8.18
CA HIS A 119 11.70 -1.22 9.19
C HIS A 119 12.95 -0.38 9.39
N GLY A 120 12.82 0.94 9.26
CA GLY A 120 13.80 1.90 9.74
C GLY A 120 13.31 2.62 10.99
N LYS A 121 14.00 3.70 11.35
CA LYS A 121 13.76 4.48 12.57
C LYS A 121 12.30 4.98 12.69
N ASN A 122 11.69 5.34 11.57
CA ASN A 122 10.39 6.03 11.53
C ASN A 122 9.26 5.15 11.00
N GLY A 123 9.44 3.83 10.94
CA GLY A 123 8.46 2.90 10.39
C GLY A 123 9.01 2.13 9.18
N PHE A 124 8.12 1.55 8.39
CA PHE A 124 8.52 0.82 7.19
C PHE A 124 9.05 1.77 6.10
N GLU A 125 10.07 1.32 5.37
CA GLU A 125 10.77 2.10 4.36
C GLU A 125 11.32 1.21 3.22
N GLY A 126 11.62 1.82 2.08
CA GLY A 126 12.08 1.11 0.89
C GLY A 126 10.94 0.45 0.13
N TYR A 127 11.23 -0.66 -0.55
CA TYR A 127 10.21 -1.41 -1.29
C TYR A 127 9.43 -2.37 -0.38
N LEU A 128 8.11 -2.22 -0.37
CA LEU A 128 7.17 -3.18 0.18
C LEU A 128 6.73 -4.13 -0.92
N ARG A 129 6.99 -5.43 -0.77
CA ARG A 129 6.66 -6.45 -1.77
C ARG A 129 5.62 -7.42 -1.23
N GLN A 130 4.52 -7.55 -1.96
CA GLN A 130 3.43 -8.46 -1.62
C GLN A 130 3.51 -9.71 -2.49
N TYR A 131 3.45 -10.86 -1.84
CA TYR A 131 3.49 -12.17 -2.48
C TYR A 131 2.20 -12.94 -2.18
N GLU A 132 1.74 -13.70 -3.17
CA GLU A 132 0.66 -14.68 -3.02
C GLU A 132 1.05 -15.93 -3.83
N ASP A 133 0.98 -17.11 -3.21
CA ASP A 133 1.39 -18.39 -3.81
C ASP A 133 2.82 -18.35 -4.41
N GLY A 134 3.73 -17.65 -3.73
CA GLY A 134 5.12 -17.48 -4.15
C GLY A 134 5.33 -16.51 -5.32
N LYS A 135 4.28 -15.89 -5.87
CA LYS A 135 4.35 -14.90 -6.95
C LYS A 135 4.26 -13.49 -6.40
N LEU A 136 5.02 -12.55 -6.97
CA LEU A 136 4.88 -11.13 -6.67
C LEU A 136 3.54 -10.63 -7.21
N ILE A 137 2.66 -10.19 -6.33
CA ILE A 137 1.36 -9.62 -6.68
C ILE A 137 1.29 -8.11 -6.47
N GLY A 138 2.24 -7.53 -5.75
CA GLY A 138 2.26 -6.09 -5.53
C GLY A 138 3.63 -5.57 -5.12
N ILE A 139 3.91 -4.32 -5.48
CA ILE A 139 5.07 -3.57 -5.02
C ILE A 139 4.70 -2.11 -4.82
N CYS A 140 5.19 -1.50 -3.75
CA CYS A 140 5.07 -0.07 -3.49
C CYS A 140 6.35 0.43 -2.82
N SER A 141 6.66 1.72 -2.98
CA SER A 141 7.74 2.35 -2.22
C SER A 141 7.15 2.97 -0.96
N ALA A 142 7.97 3.07 0.08
CA ALA A 142 7.57 3.68 1.33
C ALA A 142 8.72 4.43 1.98
N TYR A 143 8.35 5.42 2.78
CA TYR A 143 9.27 6.20 3.61
C TYR A 143 8.56 6.63 4.88
N ALA A 144 9.25 6.51 6.03
CA ALA A 144 8.73 6.91 7.34
C ALA A 144 7.32 6.37 7.65
N GLY A 145 7.06 5.11 7.28
CA GLY A 145 5.79 4.45 7.53
C GLY A 145 4.64 4.92 6.64
N LYS A 146 4.92 5.62 5.53
CA LYS A 146 3.93 6.08 4.55
C LYS A 146 4.28 5.61 3.15
N LEU A 147 3.25 5.35 2.34
CA LEU A 147 3.42 4.98 0.93
C LEU A 147 3.86 6.19 0.11
N GLU A 148 4.81 5.96 -0.79
CA GLU A 148 5.43 6.98 -1.64
C GLU A 148 5.62 6.47 -3.06
N GLY A 149 5.54 7.36 -4.04
CA GLY A 149 5.81 7.04 -5.44
C GLY A 149 4.78 6.08 -6.04
N ILE A 150 5.20 5.19 -6.92
CA ILE A 150 4.28 4.32 -7.67
C ILE A 150 4.04 2.99 -6.95
N ARG A 151 2.76 2.69 -6.65
CA ARG A 151 2.26 1.36 -6.30
C ARG A 151 1.86 0.61 -7.57
N LYS A 152 2.28 -0.64 -7.69
CA LYS A 152 1.88 -1.56 -8.76
C LYS A 152 1.27 -2.81 -8.18
N ILE A 153 0.16 -3.27 -8.75
CA ILE A 153 -0.47 -4.56 -8.45
C ILE A 153 -0.61 -5.36 -9.73
N TYR A 154 -0.43 -6.68 -9.63
CA TYR A 154 -0.42 -7.59 -10.76
C TYR A 154 -1.57 -8.58 -10.70
N TYR A 155 -2.02 -9.03 -11.86
CA TYR A 155 -2.88 -10.20 -12.01
C TYR A 155 -2.11 -11.50 -11.73
N PRO A 156 -2.80 -12.62 -11.46
CA PRO A 156 -2.15 -13.92 -11.26
C PRO A 156 -1.29 -14.42 -12.43
N ASN A 157 -1.53 -13.88 -13.64
CA ASN A 157 -0.75 -14.13 -14.86
C ASN A 157 0.48 -13.21 -15.01
N GLY A 158 0.76 -12.34 -14.03
CA GLY A 158 1.90 -11.42 -14.01
C GLY A 158 1.67 -10.11 -14.78
N LYS A 159 0.55 -9.93 -15.49
CA LYS A 159 0.23 -8.65 -16.15
C LYS A 159 -0.10 -7.58 -15.11
N LEU A 160 0.27 -6.33 -15.39
CA LEU A 160 -0.08 -5.18 -14.57
C LEU A 160 -1.62 -5.06 -14.49
N ARG A 161 -2.14 -4.89 -13.29
CA ARG A 161 -3.56 -4.70 -12.98
C ARG A 161 -3.85 -3.26 -12.57
N GLU A 162 -2.96 -2.69 -11.76
CA GLU A 162 -3.13 -1.36 -11.17
C GLU A 162 -1.79 -0.66 -11.08
N GLU A 163 -1.78 0.64 -11.35
CA GLU A 163 -0.67 1.54 -11.09
C GLU A 163 -1.19 2.84 -10.49
N PHE A 164 -0.82 3.16 -9.25
CA PHE A 164 -1.30 4.36 -8.53
C PHE A 164 -0.13 5.11 -7.93
N ARG A 165 -0.14 6.44 -8.04
CA ARG A 165 0.84 7.31 -7.38
C ARG A 165 0.38 7.66 -5.97
N TYR A 166 1.29 7.53 -5.01
CA TYR A 166 1.12 7.92 -3.63
C TYR A 166 2.09 9.05 -3.27
N PHE A 167 1.63 9.90 -2.35
CA PHE A 167 2.44 10.91 -1.67
C PHE A 167 1.93 11.03 -0.24
N ASP A 168 2.82 10.96 0.74
CA ASP A 168 2.51 11.00 2.17
C ASP A 168 1.43 9.99 2.60
N GLY A 169 1.42 8.82 1.95
CA GLY A 169 0.48 7.73 2.23
C GLY A 169 -0.89 7.82 1.54
N LEU A 170 -1.15 8.87 0.75
CA LEU A 170 -2.42 9.08 0.06
C LEU A 170 -2.24 9.02 -1.46
N GLU A 171 -3.27 8.56 -2.19
CA GLU A 171 -3.26 8.66 -3.66
C GLU A 171 -3.14 10.11 -4.11
N ASN A 172 -2.14 10.43 -4.93
CA ASN A 172 -1.91 11.79 -5.39
C ASN A 172 -1.36 11.78 -6.82
N GLY A 173 -2.15 12.28 -7.76
CA GLY A 173 -1.89 12.22 -9.19
C GLY A 173 -2.61 11.07 -9.91
N LYS A 174 -2.03 10.61 -11.01
CA LYS A 174 -2.65 9.63 -11.91
C LYS A 174 -2.63 8.21 -11.33
N GLY A 175 -3.79 7.55 -11.36
CA GLY A 175 -4.00 6.12 -11.23
C GLY A 175 -4.44 5.50 -12.56
N THR A 176 -3.97 4.28 -12.84
CA THR A 176 -4.31 3.52 -14.04
C THR A 176 -4.72 2.11 -13.65
N LEU A 177 -5.88 1.69 -14.15
CA LEU A 177 -6.38 0.32 -14.06
C LEU A 177 -6.25 -0.33 -15.43
N TYR A 178 -5.88 -1.61 -15.46
CA TYR A 178 -5.70 -2.39 -16.68
C TYR A 178 -6.69 -3.54 -16.71
N HIS A 179 -7.19 -3.87 -17.89
CA HIS A 179 -7.96 -5.09 -18.15
C HIS A 179 -7.04 -6.31 -18.15
N LYS A 180 -7.61 -7.52 -17.98
CA LYS A 180 -6.85 -8.79 -18.03
C LYS A 180 -6.10 -9.00 -19.35
N ASN A 181 -6.59 -8.40 -20.44
CA ASN A 181 -5.92 -8.44 -21.74
C ASN A 181 -4.65 -7.55 -21.79
N GLY A 182 -4.47 -6.62 -20.85
CA GLY A 182 -3.34 -5.70 -20.72
C GLY A 182 -3.62 -4.29 -21.25
N LYS A 183 -4.79 -4.04 -21.85
CA LYS A 183 -5.21 -2.69 -22.25
C LYS A 183 -5.65 -1.89 -21.03
N ILE A 184 -5.58 -0.56 -21.13
CA ILE A 184 -6.09 0.33 -20.08
C ILE A 184 -7.60 0.11 -19.95
N GLY A 185 -8.05 -0.09 -18.71
CA GLY A 185 -9.46 -0.16 -18.35
C GLY A 185 -9.98 1.12 -17.70
N ALA A 186 -9.13 1.84 -16.97
CA ALA A 186 -9.46 3.17 -16.51
C ALA A 186 -8.22 4.04 -16.25
N ILE A 187 -8.39 5.35 -16.36
CA ILE A 187 -7.49 6.39 -15.88
C ILE A 187 -8.27 7.24 -14.87
N GLN A 188 -7.70 7.45 -13.71
CA GLN A 188 -8.27 8.22 -12.61
C GLN A 188 -7.23 9.22 -12.13
N ASN A 189 -7.65 10.39 -11.67
CA ASN A 189 -6.76 11.37 -11.05
C ASN A 189 -7.20 11.61 -9.61
N PHE A 190 -6.23 11.69 -8.71
CA PHE A 190 -6.43 11.88 -7.28
C PHE A 190 -5.67 13.10 -6.79
N LYS A 191 -6.18 13.69 -5.73
CA LYS A 191 -5.51 14.69 -4.92
C LYS A 191 -5.81 14.37 -3.46
N ASP A 192 -4.76 14.14 -2.67
CA ASP A 192 -4.85 13.86 -1.24
C ASP A 192 -5.85 12.72 -0.90
N GLY A 193 -5.82 11.64 -1.70
CA GLY A 193 -6.67 10.45 -1.54
C GLY A 193 -8.08 10.60 -2.13
N VAL A 194 -8.40 11.72 -2.75
CA VAL A 194 -9.75 12.02 -3.27
C VAL A 194 -9.73 12.19 -4.78
N LEU A 195 -10.72 11.64 -5.50
CA LEU A 195 -10.85 11.83 -6.95
C LEU A 195 -10.89 13.33 -7.30
N HIS A 196 -9.96 13.76 -8.14
CA HIS A 196 -9.80 15.15 -8.55
C HIS A 196 -9.13 15.21 -9.93
N GLY A 197 -9.84 15.75 -10.91
CA GLY A 197 -9.42 15.79 -12.31
C GLY A 197 -10.17 14.80 -13.18
N GLU A 198 -9.56 14.40 -14.29
CA GLU A 198 -10.20 13.57 -15.32
C GLU A 198 -10.38 12.11 -14.85
N LEU A 199 -11.54 11.53 -15.18
CA LEU A 199 -11.83 10.10 -15.18
C LEU A 199 -12.07 9.66 -16.62
N ILE A 200 -11.42 8.57 -17.05
CA ILE A 200 -11.77 7.87 -18.30
C ILE A 200 -11.84 6.37 -18.01
N GLU A 201 -12.95 5.73 -18.35
CA GLU A 201 -13.12 4.28 -18.39
C GLU A 201 -13.16 3.79 -19.82
N TYR A 202 -12.63 2.59 -20.06
CA TYR A 202 -12.54 1.96 -21.36
C TYR A 202 -13.16 0.57 -21.34
N TYR A 203 -13.80 0.17 -22.42
CA TYR A 203 -14.14 -1.21 -22.69
C TYR A 203 -12.89 -2.05 -23.02
N GLU A 204 -13.00 -3.38 -22.96
CA GLU A 204 -11.87 -4.28 -23.29
C GLU A 204 -11.38 -4.15 -24.74
N ASN A 205 -12.20 -3.65 -25.67
CA ASN A 205 -11.76 -3.36 -27.04
C ASN A 205 -10.87 -2.11 -27.12
N GLY A 206 -10.87 -1.26 -26.10
CA GLY A 206 -10.13 0.01 -26.02
C GLY A 206 -10.97 1.25 -26.32
N ASN A 207 -12.25 1.10 -26.68
CA ASN A 207 -13.16 2.23 -26.85
C ASN A 207 -13.49 2.84 -25.49
N ILE A 208 -13.65 4.17 -25.46
CA ILE A 208 -14.10 4.88 -24.26
C ILE A 208 -15.50 4.37 -23.91
N LYS A 209 -15.70 4.07 -22.63
CA LYS A 209 -16.97 3.72 -22.04
C LYS A 209 -17.59 4.94 -21.36
N ILE A 210 -16.82 5.59 -20.50
CA ILE A 210 -17.22 6.79 -19.75
C ILE A 210 -16.03 7.74 -19.74
N LYS A 211 -16.28 9.05 -19.85
CA LYS A 211 -15.29 10.05 -19.45
C LYS A 211 -15.97 11.24 -18.77
N GLY A 212 -15.27 11.86 -17.83
CA GLY A 212 -15.78 13.00 -17.08
C GLY A 212 -14.72 13.59 -16.15
N PHE A 213 -15.16 14.47 -15.27
CA PHE A 213 -14.27 15.19 -14.36
C PHE A 213 -14.82 15.16 -12.93
N PHE A 214 -13.92 15.01 -11.98
CA PHE A 214 -14.18 15.12 -10.55
C PHE A 214 -13.51 16.36 -9.99
N LYS A 215 -14.16 16.96 -9.00
CA LYS A 215 -13.57 17.97 -8.14
C LYS A 215 -13.90 17.63 -6.69
N ASP A 216 -12.85 17.37 -5.90
CA ASP A 216 -12.94 17.09 -4.47
C ASP A 216 -13.94 15.94 -4.18
N GLY A 217 -13.84 14.88 -4.99
CA GLY A 217 -14.61 13.65 -4.84
C GLY A 217 -16.01 13.71 -5.45
N LYS A 218 -16.40 14.84 -6.05
CA LYS A 218 -17.73 15.04 -6.64
C LYS A 218 -17.64 15.20 -8.15
N GLU A 219 -18.61 14.67 -8.89
CA GLU A 219 -18.76 14.90 -10.32
C GLU A 219 -18.88 16.39 -10.61
N ASN A 220 -18.04 16.90 -11.50
CA ASN A 220 -17.99 18.32 -11.81
C ASN A 220 -17.56 18.54 -13.26
N GLY A 221 -18.53 18.85 -14.11
CA GLY A 221 -18.33 19.01 -15.56
C GLY A 221 -19.19 18.03 -16.36
N VAL A 222 -18.84 17.87 -17.62
CA VAL A 222 -19.57 17.01 -18.56
C VAL A 222 -19.11 15.56 -18.39
N PHE A 223 -20.06 14.66 -18.22
CA PHE A 223 -19.89 13.22 -18.32
C PHE A 223 -20.47 12.72 -19.63
N GLU A 224 -19.69 11.96 -20.38
CA GLU A 224 -20.08 11.36 -21.65
C GLU A 224 -19.96 9.83 -21.51
N GLU A 225 -21.06 9.13 -21.78
CA GLU A 225 -21.13 7.67 -21.83
C GLU A 225 -21.30 7.22 -23.28
N TYR A 226 -20.58 6.15 -23.64
CA TYR A 226 -20.56 5.60 -24.98
C TYR A 226 -20.84 4.10 -24.92
N ASP A 227 -21.41 3.55 -25.99
CA ASP A 227 -21.53 2.11 -26.16
C ASP A 227 -20.19 1.45 -26.58
N ILE A 228 -20.19 0.12 -26.67
CA ILE A 228 -19.01 -0.67 -27.06
C ILE A 228 -18.47 -0.31 -28.45
N ASN A 229 -19.30 0.26 -29.34
CA ASN A 229 -18.93 0.67 -30.69
C ASN A 229 -18.43 2.13 -30.73
N GLY A 230 -18.40 2.82 -29.59
CA GLY A 230 -17.97 4.21 -29.47
C GLY A 230 -19.06 5.23 -29.81
N LYS A 231 -20.33 4.81 -29.92
CA LYS A 231 -21.45 5.74 -30.12
C LYS A 231 -21.81 6.39 -28.78
N LEU A 232 -21.89 7.72 -28.74
CA LEU A 232 -22.38 8.45 -27.57
C LEU A 232 -23.82 8.03 -27.28
N THR A 233 -24.09 7.58 -26.06
CA THR A 233 -25.42 7.13 -25.60
C THR A 233 -26.00 8.03 -24.54
N ARG A 234 -25.16 8.80 -23.83
CA ARG A 234 -25.62 9.69 -22.77
C ARG A 234 -24.63 10.81 -22.54
N LYS A 235 -25.14 12.01 -22.31
CA LYS A 235 -24.34 13.16 -21.88
C LYS A 235 -25.04 13.90 -20.75
N VAL A 236 -24.34 14.07 -19.63
CA VAL A 236 -24.87 14.71 -18.42
C VAL A 236 -23.87 15.75 -17.91
N THR A 237 -24.35 16.93 -17.54
CA THR A 237 -23.50 17.96 -16.91
C THR A 237 -23.74 17.98 -15.41
N TYR A 238 -22.67 17.82 -14.62
CA TYR A 238 -22.71 17.87 -13.17
C TYR A 238 -22.07 19.16 -12.63
N LYS A 239 -22.59 19.63 -11.50
CA LYS A 239 -21.97 20.65 -10.66
C LYS A 239 -22.02 20.16 -9.21
N GLU A 240 -20.84 19.91 -8.65
CA GLU A 240 -20.66 19.45 -7.27
C GLU A 240 -21.53 18.22 -6.92
N GLY A 241 -21.55 17.23 -7.81
CA GLY A 241 -22.29 15.96 -7.65
C GLY A 241 -23.77 16.05 -8.01
N THR A 242 -24.29 17.25 -8.32
CA THR A 242 -25.69 17.42 -8.77
C THR A 242 -25.72 17.55 -10.28
N TRP A 243 -26.52 16.72 -10.96
CA TRP A 243 -26.73 16.88 -12.40
C TRP A 243 -27.58 18.13 -12.68
N THR A 244 -27.22 18.84 -13.75
CA THR A 244 -27.80 20.14 -14.13
C THR A 244 -28.42 20.12 -15.52
N ASN A 245 -28.01 19.19 -16.39
CA ASN A 245 -28.57 19.00 -17.73
C ASN A 245 -28.29 17.57 -18.20
N ILE A 246 -29.20 16.98 -18.98
CA ILE A 246 -29.10 15.67 -19.62
C ILE A 246 -29.50 15.82 -21.09
N SER A 247 -28.68 15.32 -22.01
CA SER A 247 -29.06 15.13 -23.42
C SER A 247 -28.85 13.67 -23.80
N GLU A 248 -29.87 13.08 -24.43
CA GLU A 248 -29.87 11.73 -25.02
C GLU A 248 -29.33 11.73 -26.46
#